data_AF-A0A933SQU6-F1
#
_entry.id   AF-A0A933SQU6-F1
#
_cell.length_a   1.000
_cell.length_b   1.000
_cell.length_c   1.000
_cell.angle_alpha   90.00
_cell.angle_beta   90.00
_cell.angle_gamma   90.00
#
_symmetry.space_group_name_H-M   'P 1'
#
loop_
_entity.id
_entity.type
_entity.pdbx_description
1 polymer ?
#
loop_
_entity_poly.entity_id
_entity_poly.type
_entity_poly.pdbx_seq_one_letter_code
_entity_poly.pdbx_strand_id
1 'polypeptide(L)' 'MSEIGKRTNSPWVEPFFTTKQHSGGAGLGASISHGIIKEHGGTMEYASEPGKGTTVTVALPAA' A
#
# COMPACT_ATOMS: atom_id res chain seq x y z
N MET A 1 -19.04 9.39 12.45
CA MET A 1 -18.67 8.39 11.42
C MET A 1 -17.30 8.74 10.90
N SER A 2 -16.28 7.88 10.84
CA SER A 2 -15.82 6.73 11.62
C SER A 2 -14.33 6.70 11.26
N GLU A 3 -13.48 6.48 12.25
CA GLU A 3 -12.02 6.60 12.18
C GLU A 3 -11.40 6.03 10.89
N ILE A 4 -10.74 6.88 10.10
CA ILE A 4 -9.75 6.43 9.10
C ILE A 4 -8.53 5.99 9.93
N GLY A 5 -8.65 4.79 10.50
CA GLY A 5 -7.67 4.20 11.38
C GLY A 5 -6.35 4.08 10.63
N LYS A 6 -5.31 4.72 11.18
CA LYS A 6 -3.91 4.45 10.89
C LYS A 6 -3.62 2.98 11.22
N ARG A 7 -4.02 2.04 10.37
CA ARG A 7 -3.74 0.62 10.58
C ARG A 7 -2.32 0.38 10.13
N THR A 8 -1.42 0.18 11.08
CA THR A 8 -0.01 -0.12 10.78
C THR A 8 0.16 -1.45 10.03
N ASN A 9 -0.84 -2.34 10.08
CA ASN A 9 -0.87 -3.61 9.35
C ASN A 9 -2.09 -3.63 8.41
N SER A 10 -1.83 -3.41 7.13
CA SER A 10 -2.82 -3.48 6.06
C SER A 10 -2.51 -4.66 5.16
N PRO A 11 -3.47 -5.57 4.88
CA PRO A 11 -3.20 -6.75 4.07
C PRO A 11 -2.89 -6.42 2.60
N TRP A 12 -3.16 -5.20 2.13
CA TRP A 12 -2.97 -4.85 0.72
C TRP A 12 -1.51 -4.78 0.27
N VAL A 13 -0.55 -4.69 1.20
CA VAL A 13 0.89 -4.80 0.93
C VAL A 13 1.43 -6.21 1.15
N GLU A 14 0.58 -7.17 1.55
CA GLU A 14 0.99 -8.56 1.65
C GLU A 14 1.11 -9.18 0.25
N PRO A 15 2.12 -10.04 0.02
CA PRO A 15 2.24 -10.76 -1.24
C PRO A 15 0.96 -11.53 -1.58
N PHE A 16 0.56 -11.48 -2.84
CA PHE A 16 -0.61 -12.17 -3.40
C PHE A 16 -1.97 -11.63 -2.96
N PHE A 17 -2.03 -10.57 -2.14
CA PHE A 17 -3.30 -9.91 -1.83
C PHE A 17 -3.84 -9.16 -3.06
N THR A 18 -5.07 -9.49 -3.48
CA THR A 18 -5.69 -8.85 -4.65
C THR A 18 -7.21 -9.05 -4.63
N THR A 19 -7.95 -8.00 -4.97
CA THR A 19 -9.41 -8.07 -5.23
C THR A 19 -9.72 -8.40 -6.69
N LYS A 20 -8.67 -8.52 -7.52
CA LYS A 20 -8.72 -8.73 -8.97
C LYS A 20 -8.29 -10.15 -9.36
N GLN A 21 -8.40 -11.12 -8.45
CA GLN A 21 -8.01 -12.52 -8.70
C GLN A 21 -8.65 -13.07 -9.98
N HIS A 22 -9.95 -12.85 -10.16
CA HIS A 22 -10.69 -13.32 -11.34
C HIS A 22 -10.41 -12.53 -12.62
N SER A 23 -9.76 -11.37 -12.53
CA SER A 23 -9.37 -10.55 -13.68
C SER A 23 -7.85 -10.59 -13.93
N GLY A 24 -7.15 -11.60 -13.41
CA GLY A 24 -5.72 -11.83 -13.66
C GLY A 24 -4.76 -10.98 -12.82
N GLY A 25 -5.24 -10.26 -11.80
CA GLY A 25 -4.37 -9.48 -10.92
C GLY A 25 -3.65 -10.36 -9.91
N ALA A 26 -2.33 -10.53 -10.05
CA ALA A 26 -1.52 -11.41 -9.19
C ALA A 26 -1.30 -10.91 -7.75
N GLY A 27 -1.57 -9.62 -7.46
CA GLY A 27 -1.44 -9.08 -6.09
C GLY A 27 0.01 -8.89 -5.60
N LEU A 28 0.96 -8.64 -6.51
CA LEU A 28 2.38 -8.50 -6.16
C LEU A 28 2.90 -7.06 -6.18
N GLY A 29 2.21 -6.15 -6.88
CA GLY A 29 2.72 -4.78 -7.10
C GLY A 29 2.96 -4.03 -5.79
N ALA A 30 1.97 -4.03 -4.90
CA ALA A 30 2.05 -3.35 -3.61
C ALA A 30 3.14 -3.92 -2.69
N SER A 31 3.26 -5.26 -2.62
CA SER A 31 4.30 -5.90 -1.80
C SER A 31 5.71 -5.62 -2.32
N ILE A 32 5.90 -5.62 -3.65
CA ILE A 32 7.19 -5.30 -4.26
C ILE A 32 7.56 -3.83 -3.99
N SER A 33 6.64 -2.89 -4.23
CA SER A 33 6.90 -1.47 -3.96
C SER A 33 7.22 -1.21 -2.48
N HIS A 34 6.48 -1.83 -1.55
CA HIS A 34 6.76 -1.71 -0.12
C HIS A 34 8.15 -2.26 0.25
N GLY A 35 8.56 -3.39 -0.34
CA GLY A 35 9.91 -3.93 -0.19
C GLY A 35 10.99 -2.98 -0.68
N ILE A 36 10.86 -2.46 -1.90
CA ILE A 36 11.81 -1.51 -2.50
C ILE A 36 11.96 -0.27 -1.62
N ILE A 37 10.85 0.35 -1.21
CA ILE A 37 10.87 1.57 -0.39
C ILE A 37 11.58 1.31 0.94
N LYS A 38 11.27 0.18 1.60
CA LYS A 38 11.91 -0.21 2.85
C LYS A 38 13.41 -0.48 2.69
N GLU A 39 13.82 -1.14 1.62
CA GLU A 39 15.22 -1.41 1.31
C GLU A 39 16.03 -0.11 1.09
N HIS A 40 15.38 0.94 0.58
CA HIS A 40 15.96 2.27 0.42
C HIS A 40 15.84 3.16 1.67
N GLY A 41 15.46 2.58 2.83
CA GLY A 41 15.30 3.32 4.09
C GLY A 41 14.11 4.29 4.09
N GLY A 42 13.18 4.14 3.16
CA GLY A 42 11.99 4.97 3.03
C GLY A 42 10.82 4.52 3.89
N THR A 43 9.79 5.35 3.89
CA THR A 43 8.49 5.07 4.51
C THR A 43 7.36 5.19 3.49
N MET A 44 6.27 4.48 3.77
CA MET A 44 5.06 4.50 2.97
C MET A 44 3.86 4.77 3.88
N GLU A 45 3.05 5.77 3.52
CA GLU A 45 1.77 6.07 4.15
C GLU A 45 0.65 5.94 3.11
N TYR A 46 -0.56 5.63 3.57
CA TYR A 46 -1.71 5.51 2.69
C TYR A 46 -2.96 6.14 3.31
N ALA A 47 -3.74 6.80 2.46
CA ALA A 47 -5.03 7.38 2.80
C ALA A 47 -6.03 6.93 1.74
N SER A 48 -7.15 6.33 2.17
CA SER A 48 -8.19 5.83 1.27
C SER A 48 -9.55 6.21 1.81
N GLU A 49 -10.43 6.65 0.91
CA GLU A 49 -11.83 6.89 1.21
C GLU A 49 -12.72 6.24 0.14
N PRO A 50 -13.71 5.41 0.52
CA PRO A 50 -14.63 4.80 -0.42
C PRO A 50 -15.28 5.83 -1.35
N GLY A 51 -15.23 5.57 -2.66
CA GLY A 51 -15.79 6.47 -3.68
C GLY A 51 -14.90 7.68 -4.03
N LYS A 52 -13.83 7.97 -3.28
CA LYS A 52 -12.86 9.04 -3.61
C LYS A 52 -11.51 8.52 -4.09
N GLY A 53 -11.22 7.25 -3.82
CA GLY A 53 -9.99 6.58 -4.24
C GLY A 53 -8.97 6.46 -3.12
N THR A 54 -7.72 6.19 -3.51
CA THR A 54 -6.61 5.91 -2.59
C THR A 54 -5.40 6.71 -3.00
N THR A 55 -4.77 7.37 -2.05
CA THR A 55 -3.47 8.04 -2.19
C THR A 55 -2.44 7.29 -1.37
N VAL A 56 -1.28 7.03 -1.97
CA VAL A 56 -0.11 6.45 -1.30
C VAL A 56 1.00 7.46 -1.37
N THR A 57 1.55 7.84 -0.21
CA THR A 57 2.64 8.80 -0.07
C THR A 57 3.91 8.04 0.28
N VAL A 58 4.99 8.34 -0.43
CA VAL A 58 6.31 7.71 -0.22
C VAL A 58 7.30 8.80 0.17
N ALA A 59 8.05 8.56 1.25
CA ALA A 59 9.17 9.40 1.65
C ALA A 59 10.46 8.58 1.59
N LEU A 60 11.50 9.17 1.00
CA LEU A 60 12.83 8.57 0.90
C LEU A 60 13.84 9.52 1.59
N PRO A 61 14.90 8.99 2.21
CA PRO A 61 16.01 9.82 2.66
C PRO A 61 16.59 10.64 1.51
N ALA A 62 16.95 11.90 1.78
CA ALA A 62 17.73 12.70 0.83
C ALA A 62 19.16 12.13 0.73
N ALA A 63 19.78 12.30 -0.45
CA ALA A 63 21.14 11.86 -0.73
C ALA A 63 22.20 12.65 0.05
#